data_AF-A0A161W346-F1
#
_entry.id   AF-A0A161W346-F1
#
_cell.length_a   1.000
_cell.length_b   1.000
_cell.length_c   1.000
_cell.angle_alpha   90.00
_cell.angle_beta   90.00
_cell.angle_gamma   90.00
#
_symmetry.space_group_name_H-M   'P 1'
#
loop_
_entity.id
_entity.type
_entity.pdbx_description
1 polymer ?
#
loop_
_entity_poly.entity_id
_entity_poly.type
_entity_poly.pdbx_seq_one_letter_code
_entity_poly.pdbx_strand_id
1 'polypeptide(L)'
;LVNPFFCSCSWHIATLAMFHPSCSIRHAAILLGALALQSASLVHGLPKSVRAKTPTEKDIPAMQLSDLDLRQDMETRDIPDVLAKFPSGPLNMFLRMISSLPAGAAALDSAGKILTPLQQGLADSVGIDTVRDDMAQNAACTDITVVFARGTTEPGNIGLVTGPPFFDALREQLESKSLAFQGVEYPATFAGFNKNGTEGVPSMTGFITQAIADCPNTKVVMSGYSQGALVVRSAAETLPAEIMAKINAVLTFGDPRNPAAIPGAEGKTKIICHENDAVCSGGFITIDHLTYGEDVSAAAQFVLQKASGM
;
A
#
# COMPACT_ATOMS: atom_id res chain seq x y z
N LEU A 1 -17.74 74.36 -12.17
CA LEU A 1 -18.20 73.46 -11.10
C LEU A 1 -17.01 72.63 -10.65
N VAL A 2 -16.84 72.49 -9.34
CA VAL A 2 -15.57 72.33 -8.61
C VAL A 2 -15.11 70.87 -8.55
N ASN A 3 -13.79 70.68 -8.63
CA ASN A 3 -12.94 69.50 -8.35
C ASN A 3 -12.95 69.18 -6.82
N PRO A 4 -12.05 68.40 -6.18
CA PRO A 4 -10.92 67.53 -6.62
C PRO A 4 -10.88 66.16 -5.85
N PHE A 5 -9.98 65.18 -6.02
CA PHE A 5 -8.52 65.19 -6.21
C PHE A 5 -8.01 63.91 -6.92
N PHE A 6 -7.02 64.13 -7.78
CA PHE A 6 -6.15 63.22 -8.52
C PHE A 6 -4.92 62.80 -7.68
N CYS A 7 -4.24 61.70 -8.06
CA CYS A 7 -2.83 61.78 -8.48
C CYS A 7 -2.34 60.51 -9.21
N SER A 8 -1.82 60.70 -10.42
CA SER A 8 -0.89 59.82 -11.14
C SER A 8 0.26 60.72 -11.62
N CYS A 9 1.49 60.23 -11.61
CA CYS A 9 2.59 60.88 -12.33
C CYS A 9 3.73 59.90 -12.61
N SER A 10 4.29 60.04 -13.80
CA SER A 10 5.49 59.36 -14.30
C SER A 10 6.29 60.38 -15.13
N TRP A 11 7.61 60.18 -15.21
CA TRP A 11 8.65 60.76 -16.11
C TRP A 11 9.56 61.94 -15.63
N HIS A 12 10.85 61.58 -15.43
CA HIS A 12 12.07 62.08 -16.11
C HIS A 12 12.93 63.29 -15.62
N ILE A 13 14.26 63.03 -15.66
CA ILE A 13 15.45 63.86 -15.93
C ILE A 13 16.48 64.09 -14.79
N ALA A 14 17.74 63.97 -15.22
CA ALA A 14 19.01 63.73 -14.54
C ALA A 14 19.87 64.99 -14.28
N THR A 15 20.84 64.89 -13.35
CA THR A 15 22.20 65.52 -13.39
C THR A 15 23.05 64.95 -12.23
N LEU A 16 24.10 64.12 -12.42
CA LEU A 16 25.52 64.35 -12.79
C LEU A 16 26.44 64.89 -11.66
N ALA A 17 27.39 64.05 -11.18
CA ALA A 17 28.80 64.33 -10.80
C ALA A 17 29.42 63.06 -10.15
N MET A 18 30.16 62.23 -10.90
CA MET A 18 31.64 62.22 -11.06
C MET A 18 32.45 61.87 -9.79
N PHE A 19 33.14 60.72 -9.79
CA PHE A 19 34.60 60.56 -9.64
C PHE A 19 35.01 59.06 -9.73
N HIS A 20 35.76 58.70 -10.79
CA HIS A 20 36.70 57.55 -10.90
C HIS A 20 38.02 57.91 -10.15
N PRO A 21 39.12 57.09 -10.07
CA PRO A 21 39.53 55.88 -10.84
C PRO A 21 40.09 54.72 -9.96
N SER A 22 40.04 53.44 -10.39
CA SER A 22 41.02 52.63 -11.17
C SER A 22 42.29 52.10 -10.45
N CYS A 23 42.55 50.80 -10.71
CA CYS A 23 43.85 50.13 -10.98
C CYS A 23 44.47 49.19 -9.92
N SER A 24 44.28 47.87 -10.16
CA SER A 24 45.28 46.80 -10.37
C SER A 24 46.54 46.70 -9.49
N ILE A 25 46.89 45.47 -9.03
CA ILE A 25 48.16 44.73 -9.28
C ILE A 25 48.51 43.67 -8.17
N ARG A 26 48.73 42.41 -8.64
CA ARG A 26 49.65 41.31 -8.20
C ARG A 26 49.47 40.45 -6.93
N HIS A 27 49.32 39.14 -7.21
CA HIS A 27 50.11 37.96 -6.75
C HIS A 27 50.78 37.93 -5.36
N ALA A 28 50.40 36.95 -4.53
CA ALA A 28 51.32 35.98 -3.87
C ALA A 28 50.53 34.91 -3.07
N ALA A 29 51.03 33.67 -3.10
CA ALA A 29 50.47 32.47 -2.48
C ALA A 29 50.93 32.27 -1.03
N ILE A 30 50.10 31.66 -0.16
CA ILE A 30 50.54 30.94 1.07
C ILE A 30 49.61 29.72 1.31
N LEU A 31 50.25 28.59 1.63
CA LEU A 31 49.71 27.25 1.92
C LEU A 31 49.12 27.09 3.34
N LEU A 32 48.39 25.98 3.51
CA LEU A 32 48.14 25.14 4.72
C LEU A 32 46.93 25.46 5.63
N GLY A 33 45.88 24.64 5.47
CA GLY A 33 45.52 23.58 6.44
C GLY A 33 44.60 23.95 7.61
N ALA A 34 43.36 23.42 7.60
CA ALA A 34 42.72 22.81 8.76
C ALA A 34 41.40 22.10 8.36
N LEU A 35 41.27 20.85 8.82
CA LEU A 35 40.05 20.03 8.84
C LEU A 35 38.92 20.73 9.61
N ALA A 36 37.70 20.65 9.07
CA ALA A 36 36.49 20.56 9.90
C ALA A 36 35.40 19.78 9.12
N LEU A 37 35.03 18.62 9.67
CA LEU A 37 33.81 17.89 9.33
C LEU A 37 32.59 18.82 9.47
N GLN A 38 31.71 18.84 8.48
CA GLN A 38 30.27 19.02 8.70
C GLN A 38 29.45 18.61 7.47
N SER A 39 28.59 17.61 7.68
CA SER A 39 27.27 17.37 7.08
C SER A 39 27.07 17.65 5.58
N ALA A 40 27.09 16.58 4.78
CA ALA A 40 26.37 16.54 3.52
C ALA A 40 25.16 15.60 3.66
N SER A 41 23.98 16.19 3.66
CA SER A 41 22.69 15.53 3.46
C SER A 41 22.74 14.73 2.15
N LEU A 42 22.58 13.42 2.21
CA LEU A 42 22.27 12.59 1.04
C LEU A 42 20.89 11.98 1.22
N VAL A 43 19.88 12.70 0.73
CA VAL A 43 18.61 12.10 0.31
C VAL A 43 18.87 11.55 -1.10
N HIS A 44 19.26 10.28 -1.18
CA HIS A 44 19.14 9.45 -2.40
C HIS A 44 18.08 8.41 -2.03
N GLY A 45 16.95 8.23 -2.69
CA GLY A 45 16.62 8.41 -4.10
C GLY A 45 15.71 7.22 -4.42
N LEU A 46 14.40 7.38 -4.22
CA LEU A 46 13.41 6.34 -4.55
C LEU A 46 13.45 6.06 -6.06
N PRO A 47 13.41 4.78 -6.51
CA PRO A 47 13.45 4.46 -7.92
C PRO A 47 12.16 4.91 -8.62
N LYS A 48 12.34 5.66 -9.71
CA LYS A 48 11.25 6.08 -10.60
C LYS A 48 10.63 4.85 -11.27
N SER A 49 9.30 4.77 -11.24
CA SER A 49 8.48 3.78 -11.94
C SER A 49 8.88 3.68 -13.42
N VAL A 50 9.39 2.51 -13.82
CA VAL A 50 9.64 2.18 -15.23
C VAL A 50 8.34 1.65 -15.81
N ARG A 51 7.70 2.46 -16.65
CA ARG A 51 6.56 2.05 -17.46
C ARG A 51 6.98 0.93 -18.41
N ALA A 52 6.61 -0.31 -18.09
CA ALA A 52 6.81 -1.44 -18.99
C ALA A 52 5.94 -1.28 -20.25
N LYS A 53 6.54 -1.55 -21.41
CA LYS A 53 5.90 -1.50 -22.73
C LYS A 53 4.92 -2.66 -22.87
N THR A 54 3.68 -2.38 -23.28
CA THR A 54 2.64 -3.39 -23.55
C THR A 54 3.12 -4.36 -24.64
N PRO A 55 3.03 -5.69 -24.46
CA PRO A 55 3.32 -6.64 -25.53
C PRO A 55 2.25 -6.52 -26.62
N THR A 56 2.68 -6.55 -27.88
CA THR A 56 1.78 -6.64 -29.03
C THR A 56 1.32 -8.08 -29.24
N GLU A 57 0.10 -8.25 -29.75
CA GLU A 57 -0.63 -9.53 -29.99
C GLU A 57 0.15 -10.63 -30.74
N LYS A 58 1.29 -10.30 -31.35
CA LYS A 58 2.13 -11.24 -32.12
C LYS A 58 3.12 -12.09 -31.32
N ASP A 59 3.28 -11.83 -30.02
CA ASP A 59 4.35 -12.47 -29.22
C ASP A 59 3.87 -13.61 -28.29
N ILE A 60 2.61 -14.07 -28.42
CA ILE A 60 2.06 -15.19 -27.64
C ILE A 60 2.05 -16.46 -28.51
N PRO A 61 2.76 -17.54 -28.14
CA PRO A 61 2.64 -18.81 -28.84
C PRO A 61 1.21 -19.35 -28.71
N ALA A 62 0.57 -19.67 -29.84
CA ALA A 62 -0.73 -20.32 -29.85
C ALA A 62 -0.62 -21.73 -29.25
N MET A 63 -1.10 -21.92 -28.02
CA MET A 63 -1.25 -23.25 -27.43
C MET A 63 -2.52 -23.88 -28.02
N GLN A 64 -2.37 -24.92 -28.85
CA GLN A 64 -3.49 -25.65 -29.43
C GLN A 64 -4.28 -26.36 -28.32
N LEU A 65 -5.51 -25.90 -28.10
CA LEU A 65 -6.53 -26.59 -27.28
C LEU A 65 -7.18 -27.71 -28.08
N SER A 66 -6.58 -28.90 -28.12
CA SER A 66 -7.28 -30.06 -28.71
C SER A 66 -7.17 -31.38 -27.96
N ASP A 67 -6.68 -31.45 -26.72
CA ASP A 67 -6.63 -32.73 -25.97
C ASP A 67 -6.82 -32.59 -24.45
N LEU A 68 -7.82 -31.81 -24.01
CA LEU A 68 -8.29 -31.86 -22.62
C LEU A 68 -9.81 -31.98 -22.58
N ASP A 69 -10.26 -33.23 -22.47
CA ASP A 69 -11.64 -33.63 -22.24
C ASP A 69 -12.04 -33.37 -20.78
N LEU A 70 -12.08 -32.10 -20.39
CA LEU A 70 -12.50 -31.61 -19.07
C LEU A 70 -13.70 -30.65 -19.20
N ARG A 71 -14.68 -31.01 -20.03
CA ARG A 71 -15.82 -30.15 -20.36
C ARG A 71 -17.14 -30.49 -19.65
N GLN A 72 -17.19 -31.45 -18.72
CA GLN A 72 -18.48 -31.88 -18.15
C GLN A 72 -18.69 -31.64 -16.65
N ASP A 73 -17.68 -31.25 -15.87
CA ASP A 73 -17.83 -31.27 -14.40
C ASP A 73 -17.93 -29.88 -13.73
N MET A 74 -18.00 -28.79 -14.49
CA MET A 74 -17.87 -27.43 -13.94
C MET A 74 -19.06 -26.50 -14.16
N GLU A 75 -20.15 -26.98 -14.76
CA GLU A 75 -21.33 -26.15 -15.08
C GLU A 75 -22.36 -26.09 -13.93
N THR A 76 -22.11 -26.75 -12.80
CA THR A 76 -23.11 -26.91 -11.71
C THR A 76 -22.62 -26.52 -10.31
N ARG A 77 -21.55 -25.71 -10.17
CA ARG A 77 -21.23 -25.09 -8.88
C ARG A 77 -21.83 -23.70 -8.83
N ASP A 78 -22.92 -23.57 -8.08
CA ASP A 78 -23.64 -22.31 -7.87
C ASP A 78 -22.70 -21.22 -7.32
N ILE A 79 -22.75 -20.04 -7.94
CA ILE A 79 -22.02 -18.86 -7.50
C ILE A 79 -22.73 -18.32 -6.25
N PRO A 80 -22.04 -18.15 -5.10
CA PRO A 80 -22.64 -17.59 -3.88
C PRO A 80 -23.38 -16.26 -4.12
N ASP A 81 -24.52 -16.05 -3.45
CA ASP A 81 -25.41 -14.89 -3.63
C ASP A 81 -24.71 -13.52 -3.45
N VAL A 82 -23.64 -13.47 -2.64
CA VAL A 82 -22.82 -12.26 -2.45
C VAL A 82 -22.07 -11.89 -3.74
N LEU A 83 -21.66 -12.88 -4.52
CA LEU A 83 -20.94 -12.73 -5.79
C LEU A 83 -21.88 -12.52 -6.99
N ALA A 84 -23.17 -12.83 -6.84
CA ALA A 84 -24.19 -12.62 -7.87
C ALA A 84 -24.56 -11.14 -8.10
N LYS A 85 -24.13 -10.23 -7.21
CA LYS A 85 -24.36 -8.78 -7.33
C LYS A 85 -23.41 -8.09 -8.33
N PHE A 86 -22.40 -8.79 -8.83
CA PHE A 86 -21.39 -8.26 -9.73
C PHE A 86 -21.60 -8.76 -11.17
N PRO A 87 -21.30 -7.94 -12.18
CA PRO A 87 -21.50 -8.31 -13.58
C PRO A 87 -20.68 -9.56 -13.95
N SER A 88 -21.33 -10.48 -14.67
CA SER A 88 -20.86 -11.83 -15.01
C SER A 88 -19.64 -11.93 -15.95
N GLY A 89 -18.94 -10.83 -16.21
CA GLY A 89 -17.78 -10.76 -17.10
C GLY A 89 -16.46 -11.01 -16.37
N PRO A 90 -15.67 -9.98 -16.02
CA PRO A 90 -14.37 -10.12 -15.37
C PRO A 90 -14.39 -10.92 -14.06
N LEU A 91 -15.47 -10.83 -13.28
CA LEU A 91 -15.59 -11.58 -12.02
C LEU A 91 -15.68 -13.10 -12.26
N ASN A 92 -16.52 -13.56 -13.18
CA ASN A 92 -16.64 -14.99 -13.48
C ASN A 92 -15.32 -15.56 -14.02
N MET A 93 -14.58 -14.77 -14.80
CA MET A 93 -13.25 -15.15 -15.24
C MET A 93 -12.26 -15.24 -14.08
N PHE A 94 -12.31 -14.29 -13.14
CA PHE A 94 -11.48 -14.29 -11.94
C PHE A 94 -11.74 -15.51 -11.06
N LEU A 95 -13.01 -15.80 -10.77
CA LEU A 95 -13.42 -16.96 -9.97
C LEU A 95 -13.02 -18.28 -10.65
N ARG A 96 -13.20 -18.40 -11.97
CA ARG A 96 -12.76 -19.57 -12.74
C ARG A 96 -11.25 -19.74 -12.67
N MET A 97 -10.48 -18.67 -12.88
CA MET A 97 -9.02 -18.71 -12.84
C MET A 97 -8.49 -19.14 -11.47
N ILE A 98 -9.05 -18.61 -10.37
CA ILE A 98 -8.68 -19.02 -9.01
C ILE A 98 -8.98 -20.51 -8.80
N SER A 99 -10.15 -20.98 -9.24
CA SER A 99 -10.55 -22.39 -9.09
C SER A 99 -9.71 -23.37 -9.91
N SER A 100 -9.04 -22.90 -10.96
CA SER A 100 -8.21 -23.71 -11.87
C SER A 100 -6.70 -23.54 -11.66
N LEU A 101 -6.28 -22.92 -10.55
CA LEU A 101 -4.87 -22.66 -10.31
C LEU A 101 -4.06 -23.97 -10.19
N PRO A 102 -2.93 -24.10 -10.90
CA PRO A 102 -2.10 -25.29 -10.83
C PRO A 102 -1.43 -25.41 -9.46
N ALA A 103 -1.20 -26.64 -8.98
CA ALA A 103 -0.43 -26.86 -7.76
C ALA A 103 1.06 -26.56 -7.99
N GLY A 104 1.66 -25.71 -7.14
CA GLY A 104 3.11 -25.45 -7.12
C GLY A 104 3.51 -23.99 -7.41
N ALA A 105 4.44 -23.46 -6.62
CA ALA A 105 4.76 -22.03 -6.55
C ALA A 105 5.17 -21.38 -7.90
N ALA A 106 5.97 -22.06 -8.73
CA ALA A 106 6.44 -21.50 -10.01
C ALA A 106 5.32 -21.42 -11.06
N ALA A 107 4.40 -22.40 -11.06
CA ALA A 107 3.22 -22.38 -11.90
C ALA A 107 2.22 -21.30 -11.44
N LEU A 108 2.12 -21.10 -10.12
CA LEU A 108 1.27 -20.08 -9.51
C LEU A 108 1.79 -18.65 -9.71
N ASP A 109 3.10 -18.41 -9.68
CA ASP A 109 3.66 -17.08 -9.99
C ASP A 109 3.36 -16.65 -11.43
N SER A 110 3.33 -17.60 -12.36
CA SER A 110 2.91 -17.33 -13.73
C SER A 110 1.41 -16.98 -13.80
N ALA A 111 0.59 -17.65 -12.98
CA ALA A 111 -0.82 -17.30 -12.85
C ALA A 111 -1.01 -15.89 -12.25
N GLY A 112 -0.14 -15.46 -11.33
CA GLY A 112 -0.14 -14.10 -10.78
C GLY A 112 -0.04 -13.01 -11.86
N LYS A 113 0.73 -13.24 -12.93
CA LYS A 113 0.82 -12.32 -14.08
C LYS A 113 -0.50 -12.14 -14.84
N ILE A 114 -1.45 -13.05 -14.66
CA ILE A 114 -2.79 -12.98 -15.25
C ILE A 114 -3.81 -12.49 -14.21
N LEU A 115 -3.72 -13.01 -12.99
CA LEU A 115 -4.62 -12.68 -11.89
C LEU A 115 -4.53 -11.19 -11.49
N THR A 116 -3.33 -10.63 -11.38
CA THR A 116 -3.17 -9.23 -10.95
C THR A 116 -3.81 -8.24 -11.95
N PRO A 117 -3.52 -8.31 -13.26
CA PRO A 117 -4.20 -7.42 -14.22
C PRO A 117 -5.71 -7.67 -14.30
N LEU A 118 -6.17 -8.91 -14.12
CA LEU A 118 -7.60 -9.22 -14.10
C LEU A 118 -8.31 -8.58 -12.91
N GLN A 119 -7.74 -8.69 -11.71
CA GLN A 119 -8.26 -8.02 -10.52
C GLN A 119 -8.26 -6.49 -10.69
N GLN A 120 -7.20 -5.92 -11.27
CA GLN A 120 -7.18 -4.48 -11.57
C GLN A 120 -8.30 -4.11 -12.56
N GLY A 121 -8.50 -4.89 -13.62
CA GLY A 121 -9.59 -4.65 -14.57
C GLY A 121 -10.98 -4.74 -13.93
N LEU A 122 -11.17 -5.64 -12.97
CA LEU A 122 -12.39 -5.69 -12.17
C LEU A 122 -12.53 -4.43 -11.30
N ALA A 123 -11.47 -4.03 -10.58
CA ALA A 123 -11.47 -2.81 -9.77
C ALA A 123 -11.81 -1.56 -10.59
N ASP A 124 -11.16 -1.39 -11.75
CA ASP A 124 -11.40 -0.28 -12.68
C ASP A 124 -12.86 -0.26 -13.17
N SER A 125 -13.44 -1.44 -13.45
CA SER A 125 -14.83 -1.56 -13.94
C SER A 125 -15.89 -1.09 -12.95
N VAL A 126 -15.56 -1.08 -11.65
CA VAL A 126 -16.45 -0.62 -10.57
C VAL A 126 -15.93 0.63 -9.86
N GLY A 127 -14.84 1.23 -10.34
CA GLY A 127 -14.26 2.47 -9.79
C GLY A 127 -13.61 2.30 -8.41
N ILE A 128 -13.11 1.11 -8.09
CA ILE A 128 -12.37 0.87 -6.84
C ILE A 128 -10.90 1.23 -7.04
N ASP A 129 -10.39 2.12 -6.19
CA ASP A 129 -8.97 2.47 -6.16
C ASP A 129 -8.19 1.47 -5.28
N THR A 130 -7.26 0.76 -5.92
CA THR A 130 -6.40 -0.30 -5.35
C THR A 130 -5.08 0.25 -4.78
N VAL A 131 -4.89 1.57 -4.81
CA VAL A 131 -3.68 2.26 -4.34
C VAL A 131 -4.04 3.28 -3.25
N ARG A 132 -3.26 3.32 -2.17
CA ARG A 132 -3.27 4.39 -1.17
C ARG A 132 -1.86 4.75 -0.77
N ASP A 133 -1.53 6.03 -0.93
CA ASP A 133 -0.18 6.58 -0.82
C ASP A 133 -0.12 7.80 0.10
N ASP A 134 -1.03 7.90 1.07
CA ASP A 134 -1.21 9.08 1.91
C ASP A 134 0.10 9.52 2.57
N MET A 135 0.91 8.57 3.05
CA MET A 135 2.20 8.86 3.68
C MET A 135 3.31 9.10 2.66
N ALA A 136 3.34 8.33 1.58
CA ALA A 136 4.31 8.52 0.50
C ALA A 136 4.17 9.90 -0.19
N GLN A 137 2.96 10.48 -0.14
CA GLN A 137 2.66 11.82 -0.64
C GLN A 137 2.84 12.93 0.42
N ASN A 138 3.36 12.60 1.61
CA ASN A 138 3.53 13.53 2.73
C ASN A 138 2.22 14.23 3.14
N ALA A 139 1.12 13.48 3.26
CA ALA A 139 -0.12 14.01 3.81
C ALA A 139 0.12 14.60 5.22
N ALA A 140 -0.72 15.58 5.60
CA ALA A 140 -0.68 16.14 6.94
C ALA A 140 -0.92 15.06 8.01
N CYS A 141 -0.39 15.26 9.22
CA CYS A 141 -0.60 14.31 10.30
C CYS A 141 -2.08 14.08 10.58
N THR A 142 -2.43 12.80 10.71
CA THR A 142 -3.78 12.33 10.96
C THR A 142 -3.92 11.77 12.37
N ASP A 143 -5.15 11.64 12.85
CA ASP A 143 -5.43 11.03 14.15
C ASP A 143 -5.12 9.54 14.14
N ILE A 144 -5.34 8.87 13.00
CA ILE A 144 -5.05 7.45 12.79
C ILE A 144 -4.23 7.28 11.51
N THR A 145 -3.22 6.41 11.57
CA THR A 145 -2.44 5.97 10.41
C THR A 145 -2.48 4.45 10.32
N VAL A 146 -2.98 3.93 9.21
CA VAL A 146 -3.01 2.48 8.91
C VAL A 146 -1.96 2.18 7.86
N VAL A 147 -1.07 1.23 8.16
CA VAL A 147 -0.14 0.65 7.18
C VAL A 147 -0.64 -0.74 6.83
N PHE A 148 -1.09 -0.93 5.58
CA PHE A 148 -1.81 -2.11 5.12
C PHE A 148 -1.02 -2.89 4.07
N ALA A 149 -0.85 -4.20 4.26
CA ALA A 149 -0.28 -5.10 3.25
C ALA A 149 -1.38 -5.96 2.59
N ARG A 150 -1.45 -5.90 1.25
CA ARG A 150 -2.42 -6.66 0.43
C ARG A 150 -2.16 -8.17 0.40
N GLY A 151 -3.04 -8.93 -0.26
CA GLY A 151 -2.90 -10.37 -0.47
C GLY A 151 -2.05 -10.75 -1.68
N THR A 152 -1.73 -12.04 -1.80
CA THR A 152 -0.99 -12.59 -2.95
C THR A 152 -1.71 -12.27 -4.25
N THR A 153 -0.99 -11.77 -5.25
CA THR A 153 -1.46 -11.37 -6.58
C THR A 153 -2.44 -10.21 -6.60
N GLU A 154 -2.77 -9.61 -5.47
CA GLU A 154 -3.66 -8.45 -5.47
C GLU A 154 -3.02 -7.25 -6.19
N PRO A 155 -3.83 -6.42 -6.87
CA PRO A 155 -3.33 -5.26 -7.59
C PRO A 155 -3.04 -4.07 -6.67
N GLY A 156 -2.38 -3.04 -7.22
CA GLY A 156 -2.02 -1.83 -6.47
C GLY A 156 -1.18 -2.14 -5.23
N ASN A 157 -1.39 -1.39 -4.15
CA ASN A 157 -0.69 -1.58 -2.88
C ASN A 157 -1.62 -1.95 -1.70
N ILE A 158 -2.93 -1.77 -1.86
CA ILE A 158 -3.95 -2.20 -0.88
C ILE A 158 -4.88 -3.30 -1.41
N GLY A 159 -4.74 -3.70 -2.68
CA GLY A 159 -5.53 -4.78 -3.24
C GLY A 159 -6.97 -4.40 -3.57
N LEU A 160 -7.80 -5.41 -3.75
CA LEU A 160 -9.21 -5.28 -4.15
C LEU A 160 -10.14 -5.82 -3.06
N VAL A 161 -9.79 -6.94 -2.43
CA VAL A 161 -10.72 -7.73 -1.62
C VAL A 161 -10.99 -7.08 -0.26
N THR A 162 -9.92 -6.72 0.45
CA THR A 162 -10.02 -6.31 1.87
C THR A 162 -9.60 -4.87 2.10
N GLY A 163 -8.54 -4.40 1.43
CA GLY A 163 -7.98 -3.07 1.66
C GLY A 163 -8.97 -1.92 1.40
N PRO A 164 -9.56 -1.81 0.19
CA PRO A 164 -10.52 -0.75 -0.11
C PRO A 164 -11.76 -0.74 0.80
N PRO A 165 -12.50 -1.85 1.00
CA PRO A 165 -13.67 -1.82 1.90
C PRO A 165 -13.28 -1.56 3.36
N PHE A 166 -12.08 -1.96 3.80
CA PHE A 166 -11.58 -1.61 5.13
C PHE A 166 -11.26 -0.12 5.29
N PHE A 167 -10.65 0.49 4.27
CA PHE A 167 -10.45 1.93 4.22
C PHE A 167 -11.79 2.68 4.28
N ASP A 168 -12.77 2.27 3.48
CA ASP A 168 -14.09 2.90 3.44
C ASP A 168 -14.82 2.77 4.77
N ALA A 169 -14.79 1.58 5.40
CA ALA A 169 -15.41 1.34 6.70
C ALA A 169 -14.77 2.17 7.83
N LEU A 170 -13.43 2.33 7.80
CA LEU A 170 -12.76 3.24 8.72
C LEU A 170 -13.26 4.67 8.51
N ARG A 171 -13.27 5.16 7.27
CA ARG A 171 -13.72 6.53 6.96
C ARG A 171 -15.16 6.80 7.37
N GLU A 172 -16.04 5.82 7.23
CA GLU A 172 -17.45 5.95 7.62
C GLU A 172 -17.61 6.05 9.14
N GLN A 173 -16.79 5.31 9.90
CA GLN A 173 -16.88 5.26 11.37
C GLN A 173 -15.98 6.29 12.08
N LEU A 174 -15.06 6.91 11.35
CA LEU A 174 -14.21 7.99 11.82
C LEU A 174 -14.99 9.31 11.82
N GLU A 175 -15.81 9.51 12.86
CA GLU A 175 -16.66 10.70 13.02
C GLU A 175 -15.96 12.03 12.64
N SER A 176 -15.19 12.62 13.56
CA SER A 176 -14.44 13.86 13.34
C SER A 176 -12.93 13.64 13.22
N LYS A 177 -12.50 12.38 13.19
CA LYS A 177 -11.08 11.99 13.18
C LYS A 177 -10.58 11.85 11.75
N SER A 178 -9.33 12.23 11.55
CA SER A 178 -8.62 12.11 10.28
C SER A 178 -7.91 10.77 10.16
N LEU A 179 -7.81 10.25 8.93
CA LEU A 179 -7.17 8.97 8.61
C LEU A 179 -6.15 9.15 7.49
N ALA A 180 -4.98 8.56 7.69
CA ALA A 180 -4.04 8.23 6.64
C ALA A 180 -4.04 6.71 6.46
N PHE A 181 -4.15 6.26 5.22
CA PHE A 181 -4.07 4.86 4.86
C PHE A 181 -2.94 4.69 3.85
N GLN A 182 -1.98 3.83 4.17
CA GLN A 182 -0.79 3.62 3.36
C GLN A 182 -0.65 2.16 3.00
N GLY A 183 -0.62 1.86 1.71
CA GLY A 183 -0.31 0.53 1.22
C GLY A 183 1.18 0.22 1.35
N VAL A 184 1.49 -1.05 1.62
CA VAL A 184 2.86 -1.56 1.63
C VAL A 184 3.30 -1.88 0.21
N GLU A 185 4.46 -1.35 -0.17
CA GLU A 185 5.07 -1.53 -1.48
C GLU A 185 5.89 -2.80 -1.51
N TYR A 186 5.34 -3.85 -2.12
CA TYR A 186 6.01 -5.13 -2.30
C TYR A 186 5.35 -5.96 -3.43
N PRO A 187 6.02 -7.01 -3.92
CA PRO A 187 5.55 -7.76 -5.10
C PRO A 187 4.25 -8.57 -4.91
N ALA A 188 3.95 -9.00 -3.68
CA ALA A 188 2.83 -9.88 -3.36
C ALA A 188 2.74 -11.15 -4.25
N THR A 189 3.84 -11.88 -4.46
CA THR A 189 3.88 -13.07 -5.34
C THR A 189 3.68 -14.37 -4.55
N PHE A 190 3.38 -15.49 -5.20
CA PHE A 190 3.32 -16.78 -4.49
C PHE A 190 4.70 -17.20 -3.96
N ALA A 191 5.78 -16.87 -4.68
CA ALA A 191 7.13 -17.00 -4.13
C ALA A 191 7.31 -16.18 -2.83
N GLY A 192 6.80 -14.95 -2.77
CA GLY A 192 6.82 -14.10 -1.58
C GLY A 192 5.99 -14.68 -0.43
N PHE A 193 4.83 -15.27 -0.72
CA PHE A 193 4.01 -16.00 0.27
C PHE A 193 4.82 -17.09 0.96
N ASN A 194 5.52 -17.92 0.20
CA ASN A 194 6.36 -19.00 0.73
C ASN A 194 7.59 -18.50 1.51
N LYS A 195 7.92 -17.21 1.37
CA LYS A 195 8.96 -16.51 2.15
C LYS A 195 8.38 -15.65 3.27
N ASN A 196 7.18 -15.96 3.75
CA ASN A 196 6.49 -15.24 4.82
C ASN A 196 6.27 -13.75 4.53
N GLY A 197 6.17 -13.33 3.26
CA GLY A 197 5.99 -11.92 2.92
C GLY A 197 7.16 -11.02 3.35
N THR A 198 8.34 -11.59 3.63
CA THR A 198 9.52 -10.84 4.09
C THR A 198 9.93 -9.69 3.16
N GLU A 199 9.58 -9.78 1.88
CA GLU A 199 9.81 -8.73 0.88
C GLU A 199 9.04 -7.43 1.18
N GLY A 200 7.92 -7.50 1.92
CA GLY A 200 7.14 -6.32 2.32
C GLY A 200 7.59 -5.69 3.66
N VAL A 201 8.40 -6.39 4.44
CA VAL A 201 8.86 -5.92 5.76
C VAL A 201 9.59 -4.57 5.67
N PRO A 202 10.54 -4.34 4.74
CA PRO A 202 11.21 -3.05 4.65
C PRO A 202 10.26 -1.87 4.39
N SER A 203 9.24 -2.05 3.54
CA SER A 203 8.25 -1.00 3.26
C SER A 203 7.33 -0.77 4.46
N MET A 204 6.81 -1.84 5.08
CA MET A 204 5.97 -1.71 6.27
C MET A 204 6.71 -1.04 7.42
N THR A 205 7.93 -1.48 7.74
CA THR A 205 8.78 -0.87 8.77
C THR A 205 9.13 0.59 8.43
N GLY A 206 9.41 0.89 7.16
CA GLY A 206 9.65 2.26 6.70
C GLY A 206 8.48 3.19 7.00
N PHE A 207 7.26 2.81 6.61
CA PHE A 207 6.08 3.63 6.88
C PHE A 207 5.72 3.69 8.36
N ILE A 208 5.87 2.61 9.12
CA ILE A 208 5.66 2.64 10.58
C ILE A 208 6.61 3.63 11.26
N THR A 209 7.91 3.55 10.92
CA THR A 209 8.91 4.45 11.52
C THR A 209 8.70 5.90 11.10
N GLN A 210 8.30 6.13 9.84
CA GLN A 210 7.89 7.45 9.35
C GLN A 210 6.68 8.00 10.13
N ALA A 211 5.61 7.21 10.31
CA ALA A 211 4.41 7.64 11.03
C ALA A 211 4.75 8.09 12.46
N ILE A 212 5.58 7.29 13.15
CA ILE A 212 5.99 7.55 14.53
C ILE A 212 6.88 8.79 14.63
N ALA A 213 7.77 9.02 13.66
CA ALA A 213 8.72 10.12 13.66
C ALA A 213 8.06 11.45 13.30
N ASP A 214 7.28 11.45 12.20
CA ASP A 214 6.72 12.66 11.62
C ASP A 214 5.42 13.08 12.34
N CYS A 215 4.66 12.10 12.83
CA CYS A 215 3.34 12.30 13.45
C CYS A 215 3.25 11.60 14.80
N PRO A 216 4.00 12.02 15.84
CA PRO A 216 4.10 11.30 17.12
C PRO A 216 2.77 11.14 17.89
N ASN A 217 1.73 11.91 17.53
CA ASN A 217 0.40 11.81 18.12
C ASN A 217 -0.54 10.87 17.35
N THR A 218 -0.19 10.45 16.12
CA THR A 218 -1.02 9.53 15.34
C THR A 218 -1.12 8.17 16.03
N LYS A 219 -2.26 7.52 15.88
CA LYS A 219 -2.45 6.14 16.32
C LYS A 219 -2.09 5.22 15.19
N VAL A 220 -1.03 4.44 15.38
CA VAL A 220 -0.46 3.58 14.33
C VAL A 220 -1.11 2.21 14.37
N VAL A 221 -1.57 1.76 13.21
CA VAL A 221 -2.20 0.45 13.01
C VAL A 221 -1.41 -0.32 11.97
N MET A 222 -1.03 -1.56 12.30
CA MET A 222 -0.50 -2.52 11.33
C MET A 222 -1.64 -3.42 10.87
N SER A 223 -1.81 -3.58 9.57
CA SER A 223 -2.81 -4.52 9.06
C SER A 223 -2.37 -5.22 7.78
N GLY A 224 -2.94 -6.40 7.53
CA GLY A 224 -2.68 -7.11 6.30
C GLY A 224 -3.62 -8.28 6.07
N TYR A 225 -3.77 -8.63 4.79
CA TYR A 225 -4.65 -9.70 4.32
C TYR A 225 -3.84 -10.82 3.66
N SER A 226 -4.11 -12.08 3.99
CA SER A 226 -3.47 -13.25 3.36
C SER A 226 -1.94 -13.22 3.48
N GLN A 227 -1.20 -13.10 2.37
CA GLN A 227 0.25 -12.83 2.41
C GLN A 227 0.61 -11.59 3.21
N GLY A 228 -0.19 -10.54 3.14
CA GLY A 228 0.01 -9.32 3.91
C GLY A 228 -0.08 -9.55 5.42
N ALA A 229 -0.86 -10.54 5.87
CA ALA A 229 -0.81 -10.96 7.27
C ALA A 229 0.57 -11.53 7.64
N LEU A 230 1.21 -12.29 6.73
CA LEU A 230 2.59 -12.74 6.93
C LEU A 230 3.58 -11.56 6.96
N VAL A 231 3.38 -10.54 6.11
CA VAL A 231 4.17 -9.29 6.17
C VAL A 231 4.06 -8.63 7.55
N VAL A 232 2.83 -8.49 8.09
CA VAL A 232 2.57 -7.94 9.43
C VAL A 232 3.33 -8.72 10.50
N ARG A 233 3.26 -10.06 10.45
CA ARG A 233 3.93 -10.93 11.43
C ARG A 233 5.44 -10.82 11.36
N SER A 234 6.02 -10.89 10.16
CA SER A 234 7.46 -10.75 9.97
C SER A 234 7.96 -9.34 10.31
N ALA A 235 7.15 -8.30 10.10
CA ALA A 235 7.47 -6.96 10.58
C ALA A 235 7.44 -6.91 12.12
N ALA A 236 6.41 -7.48 12.76
CA ALA A 236 6.31 -7.53 14.22
C ALA A 236 7.46 -8.32 14.88
N GLU A 237 7.95 -9.39 14.24
CA GLU A 237 9.10 -10.18 14.68
C GLU A 237 10.44 -9.41 14.62
N THR A 238 10.56 -8.45 13.71
CA THR A 238 11.82 -7.75 13.42
C THR A 238 11.87 -6.32 13.94
N LEU A 239 10.71 -5.71 14.19
CA LEU A 239 10.62 -4.37 14.77
C LEU A 239 11.18 -4.36 16.20
N PRO A 240 11.98 -3.33 16.55
CA PRO A 240 12.41 -3.15 17.93
C PRO A 240 11.22 -3.03 18.89
N ALA A 241 11.36 -3.55 20.11
CA ALA A 241 10.27 -3.61 21.08
C ALA A 241 9.70 -2.21 21.41
N GLU A 242 10.55 -1.18 21.40
CA GLU A 242 10.17 0.22 21.60
C GLU A 242 9.33 0.78 20.45
N ILE A 243 9.52 0.30 19.23
CA ILE A 243 8.68 0.66 18.08
C ILE A 243 7.36 -0.11 18.14
N MET A 244 7.43 -1.42 18.39
CA MET A 244 6.22 -2.23 18.59
C MET A 244 5.35 -1.67 19.71
N ALA A 245 5.91 -1.18 20.81
CA ALA A 245 5.15 -0.57 21.91
C ALA A 245 4.34 0.66 21.49
N LYS A 246 4.74 1.37 20.42
CA LYS A 246 4.03 2.53 19.88
C LYS A 246 2.89 2.16 18.92
N ILE A 247 2.81 0.91 18.47
CA ILE A 247 1.69 0.42 17.66
C ILE A 247 0.45 0.27 18.54
N ASN A 248 -0.67 0.86 18.11
CA ASN A 248 -1.93 0.84 18.85
C ASN A 248 -2.78 -0.39 18.56
N ALA A 249 -2.77 -0.88 17.32
CA ALA A 249 -3.52 -2.05 16.92
C ALA A 249 -2.78 -2.86 15.85
N VAL A 250 -2.94 -4.19 15.91
CA VAL A 250 -2.47 -5.12 14.89
C VAL A 250 -3.67 -5.96 14.45
N LEU A 251 -4.01 -5.92 13.16
CA LEU A 251 -5.20 -6.56 12.62
C LEU A 251 -4.88 -7.35 11.36
N THR A 252 -5.13 -8.66 11.36
CA THR A 252 -4.92 -9.50 10.18
C THR A 252 -6.22 -10.15 9.70
N PHE A 253 -6.36 -10.29 8.39
CA PHE A 253 -7.45 -11.00 7.72
C PHE A 253 -6.88 -12.20 6.98
N GLY A 254 -7.49 -13.38 7.10
CA GLY A 254 -7.02 -14.58 6.40
C GLY A 254 -5.57 -14.97 6.76
N ASP A 255 -5.22 -14.87 8.05
CA ASP A 255 -3.83 -15.06 8.53
C ASP A 255 -3.38 -16.53 8.43
N PRO A 256 -2.38 -16.88 7.58
CA PRO A 256 -1.92 -18.26 7.42
C PRO A 256 -1.17 -18.84 8.62
N ARG A 257 -1.06 -18.09 9.73
CA ARG A 257 -0.48 -18.53 10.99
C ARG A 257 -1.51 -18.55 12.12
N ASN A 258 -2.79 -18.34 11.84
CA ASN A 258 -3.85 -18.49 12.84
C ASN A 258 -3.83 -19.91 13.48
N PRO A 259 -4.00 -20.07 14.80
CA PRO A 259 -4.25 -19.06 15.84
C PRO A 259 -2.99 -18.58 16.58
N ALA A 260 -1.80 -18.70 16.00
CA ALA A 260 -0.57 -18.26 16.65
C ALA A 260 -0.59 -16.74 16.92
N ALA A 261 -0.24 -16.35 18.14
CA ALA A 261 -0.17 -14.94 18.53
C ALA A 261 0.87 -14.16 17.69
N ILE A 262 0.58 -12.89 17.38
CA ILE A 262 1.54 -12.01 16.70
C ILE A 262 2.50 -11.45 17.76
N PRO A 263 3.83 -11.64 17.62
CA PRO A 263 4.80 -11.19 18.62
C PRO A 263 4.69 -9.69 18.92
N GLY A 264 4.73 -9.31 20.21
CA GLY A 264 4.74 -7.90 20.62
C GLY A 264 3.41 -7.17 20.44
N ALA A 265 2.34 -7.90 20.11
CA ALA A 265 1.01 -7.37 19.86
C ALA A 265 -0.03 -7.82 20.91
N GLU A 266 0.44 -8.27 22.08
CA GLU A 266 -0.38 -8.71 23.20
C GLU A 266 -1.35 -7.59 23.63
N GLY A 267 -2.62 -7.94 23.81
CA GLY A 267 -3.67 -6.99 24.22
C GLY A 267 -4.10 -5.99 23.14
N LYS A 268 -3.49 -6.01 21.94
CA LYS A 268 -3.79 -5.10 20.83
C LYS A 268 -3.92 -5.78 19.46
N THR A 269 -4.08 -7.10 19.46
CA THR A 269 -4.24 -7.89 18.23
C THR A 269 -5.69 -8.29 17.99
N LYS A 270 -6.09 -8.33 16.71
CA LYS A 270 -7.25 -9.09 16.23
C LYS A 270 -6.86 -9.87 14.98
N ILE A 271 -7.15 -11.17 14.97
CA ILE A 271 -6.98 -12.05 13.81
C ILE A 271 -8.39 -12.44 13.36
N ILE A 272 -8.73 -12.15 12.11
CA ILE A 272 -10.03 -12.47 11.49
C ILE A 272 -9.79 -13.59 10.49
N CYS A 273 -10.37 -14.76 10.79
CA CYS A 273 -10.30 -15.96 9.96
C CYS A 273 -11.71 -16.56 9.88
N HIS A 274 -12.22 -16.74 8.66
CA HIS A 274 -13.49 -17.44 8.43
C HIS A 274 -13.33 -18.93 8.67
N GLU A 275 -14.41 -19.59 9.08
CA GLU A 275 -14.39 -21.01 9.48
C GLU A 275 -13.90 -21.93 8.36
N ASN A 276 -14.30 -21.69 7.10
CA ASN A 276 -13.87 -22.51 5.95
C ASN A 276 -12.79 -21.82 5.09
N ASP A 277 -12.10 -20.81 5.62
CA ASP A 277 -10.87 -20.34 5.00
C ASP A 277 -9.74 -21.32 5.25
N ALA A 278 -9.43 -22.13 4.25
CA ALA A 278 -8.35 -23.10 4.37
C ALA A 278 -6.97 -22.41 4.49
N VAL A 279 -6.79 -21.19 3.98
CA VAL A 279 -5.52 -20.44 4.10
C VAL A 279 -5.16 -20.19 5.56
N CYS A 280 -6.16 -19.89 6.41
CA CYS A 280 -5.96 -19.73 7.86
C CYS A 280 -5.43 -20.99 8.56
N SER A 281 -5.51 -22.15 7.91
CA SER A 281 -4.97 -23.44 8.38
C SER A 281 -3.79 -23.95 7.56
N GLY A 282 -3.19 -23.10 6.70
CA GLY A 282 -2.07 -23.45 5.83
C GLY A 282 -2.47 -24.15 4.52
N GLY A 283 -3.75 -24.15 4.19
CA GLY A 283 -4.31 -24.68 2.95
C GLY A 283 -4.33 -23.68 1.80
N PHE A 284 -5.06 -24.04 0.73
CA PHE A 284 -5.19 -23.21 -0.48
C PHE A 284 -6.40 -22.27 -0.40
N ILE A 285 -6.47 -21.28 -1.30
CA ILE A 285 -7.54 -20.29 -1.35
C ILE A 285 -8.92 -20.96 -1.53
N THR A 286 -9.86 -20.63 -0.65
CA THR A 286 -11.29 -20.95 -0.77
C THR A 286 -12.10 -19.68 -1.05
N ILE A 287 -13.41 -19.81 -1.29
CA ILE A 287 -14.31 -18.65 -1.46
C ILE A 287 -14.33 -17.81 -0.19
N ASP A 288 -14.38 -18.43 0.99
CA ASP A 288 -14.37 -17.73 2.28
C ASP A 288 -13.15 -16.81 2.43
N HIS A 289 -12.01 -17.18 1.85
CA HIS A 289 -10.81 -16.33 1.84
C HIS A 289 -11.00 -15.00 1.07
N LEU A 290 -12.03 -14.90 0.22
CA LEU A 290 -12.31 -13.72 -0.62
C LEU A 290 -13.45 -12.85 -0.08
N THR A 291 -13.95 -13.13 1.13
CA THR A 291 -15.17 -12.50 1.68
C THR A 291 -14.91 -11.61 2.90
N TYR A 292 -13.65 -11.32 3.24
CA TYR A 292 -13.30 -10.46 4.39
C TYR A 292 -13.80 -9.01 4.29
N GLY A 293 -14.31 -8.60 3.12
CA GLY A 293 -15.10 -7.38 2.98
C GLY A 293 -16.35 -7.35 3.89
N GLU A 294 -16.82 -8.50 4.36
CA GLU A 294 -17.95 -8.61 5.29
C GLU A 294 -17.58 -8.23 6.74
N ASP A 295 -16.31 -8.38 7.13
CA ASP A 295 -15.84 -8.10 8.50
C ASP A 295 -15.35 -6.67 8.70
N VAL A 296 -15.18 -5.90 7.63
CA VAL A 296 -14.49 -4.61 7.66
C VAL A 296 -15.10 -3.61 8.64
N SER A 297 -16.42 -3.68 8.85
CA SER A 297 -17.10 -2.87 9.87
C SER A 297 -16.64 -3.22 11.28
N ALA A 298 -16.59 -4.51 11.63
CA ALA A 298 -16.14 -4.97 12.94
C ALA A 298 -14.62 -4.76 13.13
N ALA A 299 -13.85 -4.88 12.05
CA ALA A 299 -12.44 -4.54 12.01
C ALA A 299 -12.19 -3.04 12.27
N ALA A 300 -12.96 -2.15 11.62
CA ALA A 300 -12.88 -0.71 11.85
C ALA A 300 -13.21 -0.37 13.31
N GLN A 301 -14.26 -0.95 13.88
CA GLN A 301 -14.61 -0.77 15.30
C GLN A 301 -13.46 -1.18 16.23
N PHE A 302 -12.82 -2.33 15.98
CA PHE A 302 -11.67 -2.77 16.75
C PHE A 302 -10.52 -1.76 16.69
N VAL A 303 -10.19 -1.26 15.50
CA VAL A 303 -9.16 -0.22 15.33
C VAL A 303 -9.51 1.05 16.10
N LEU A 304 -10.76 1.51 15.98
CA LEU A 304 -11.21 2.73 16.65
C LEU A 304 -11.17 2.61 18.17
N GLN A 305 -11.54 1.46 18.74
CA GLN A 305 -11.41 1.18 20.18
C GLN A 305 -9.95 1.27 20.62
N LYS A 306 -9.04 0.59 19.92
CA LYS A 306 -7.60 0.56 20.24
C LYS A 306 -6.88 1.89 20.02
N ALA A 307 -7.30 2.66 19.02
CA ALA A 307 -6.75 3.97 18.73
C ALA A 307 -7.28 5.06 19.67
N SER A 308 -8.55 4.96 20.08
CA SER A 308 -9.23 6.03 20.84
C SER A 308 -9.18 5.85 22.35
N GLY A 309 -8.75 4.68 22.85
CA GLY A 309 -8.83 4.38 24.29
C GLY A 309 -10.27 4.27 24.81
N MET A 310 -11.21 3.95 23.93
CA MET A 310 -12.63 3.69 24.27
C MET A 310 -12.83 2.21 24.57
#